data_AF-A0A7C2W5T4-F1
#
_entry.id   AF-A0A7C2W5T4-F1
#
_cell.length_a   1.000
_cell.length_b   1.000
_cell.length_c   1.000
_cell.angle_alpha   90.00
_cell.angle_beta   90.00
_cell.angle_gamma   90.00
#
_symmetry.space_group_name_H-M   'P 1'
#
loop_
_entity.id
_entity.type
_entity.pdbx_description
1 polymer ?
#
loop_
_entity_poly.entity_id
_entity_poly.type
_entity_poly.pdbx_seq_one_letter_code
_entity_poly.pdbx_strand_id
1 'polypeptide(L)'
;MSRLRAICITGKGSASWTTKKQGVTLRAILIGILLIPVNAYWVTKSEVVWAFTHATTLSIFFNVIFILFLLSLLNLLLTRTAPHLALSYGELLTIYVILCIATTLLGHDMLQILIPLMTYPFRFATPENEWRGLFWGYLPRWLMVDEPDVMRGYYEGESSLYDLYILKSWFKPLLFWTGFILVLYFTMICLLTFIRRRWTEEEKLSYPVIQLPLEMTLNSSRFFRNGAMWIGFAISSSLDLIHGLHRLYPFIPDFRTKYNLAPLFTEKPWNAIGWMPVCFYPFVIGLAYFMPLDLSFSTWFFYLFWKAQLVVRSALGLGRMSGPYLGDQSAGAWIGIGALSIWLSRRSIFKALRSAFGGDRGDELREPLTYKVALIGSVLGIGILCLFSWWMGMSVWVAISFFVIYFVIVIAATRMRAELGPPTHDLYYEGPDRILASLIGTRRLGPGNLSAFTLYFWITRDYRCHPMPHQLEGFKIAERAGLGN
;
A
#
# COMPACT_ATOMS: atom_id res chain seq x y z
N MET A 1 27.28 -27.46 55.51
CA MET A 1 27.65 -26.75 54.27
C MET A 1 26.36 -26.41 53.52
N SER A 2 25.62 -25.40 53.98
CA SER A 2 25.55 -24.02 53.44
C SER A 2 24.77 -23.93 52.11
N ARG A 3 23.43 -23.88 52.16
CA ARG A 3 22.60 -22.65 52.03
C ARG A 3 23.03 -21.73 50.87
N LEU A 4 22.39 -21.89 49.71
CA LEU A 4 22.35 -20.87 48.66
C LEU A 4 21.22 -19.87 48.99
N ARG A 5 21.63 -18.66 49.39
CA ARG A 5 20.76 -17.50 49.60
C ARG A 5 20.42 -16.83 48.27
N ALA A 6 19.19 -16.35 48.21
CA ALA A 6 18.68 -15.42 47.22
C ALA A 6 19.56 -14.17 47.09
N ILE A 7 19.75 -13.71 45.85
CA ILE A 7 20.16 -12.34 45.55
C ILE A 7 19.02 -11.70 44.76
N CYS A 8 18.15 -11.02 45.51
CA CYS A 8 17.15 -10.11 45.00
C CYS A 8 17.90 -8.82 44.62
N ILE A 9 18.05 -8.54 43.32
CA ILE A 9 18.61 -7.26 42.86
C ILE A 9 17.47 -6.24 42.88
N THR A 10 17.43 -5.45 43.93
CA THR A 10 16.64 -4.23 44.05
C THR A 10 17.17 -3.18 43.05
N GLY A 11 16.53 -3.08 41.89
CA GLY A 11 16.68 -1.96 40.96
C GLY A 11 15.85 -0.77 41.42
N LYS A 12 16.55 0.33 41.75
CA LYS A 12 15.98 1.64 42.10
C LYS A 12 15.03 2.17 41.02
N GLY A 13 13.88 2.67 41.48
CA GLY A 13 12.86 3.49 40.80
C GLY A 13 13.11 3.88 39.34
N SER A 14 12.67 3.02 38.41
CA SER A 14 12.15 3.49 37.13
C SER A 14 10.68 3.86 37.35
N ALA A 15 10.27 5.02 36.84
CA ALA A 15 8.86 5.40 36.81
C ALA A 15 8.06 4.25 36.19
N SER A 16 7.24 3.58 37.00
CA SER A 16 6.36 2.53 36.53
C SER A 16 5.31 3.19 35.64
N TRP A 17 5.47 3.03 34.32
CA TRP A 17 4.41 3.30 33.37
C TRP A 17 3.19 2.50 33.83
N THR A 18 2.16 3.18 34.33
CA THR A 18 0.86 2.57 34.55
C THR A 18 0.36 2.06 33.21
N THR A 19 0.42 0.75 33.05
CA THR A 19 0.08 -0.03 31.86
C THR A 19 -1.43 0.03 31.59
N LYS A 20 -1.92 1.18 31.12
CA LYS A 20 -3.25 1.24 30.51
C LYS A 20 -3.20 0.50 29.18
N LYS A 21 -3.68 -0.74 29.17
CA LYS A 21 -3.99 -1.56 27.98
C LYS A 21 -5.19 -1.00 27.20
N GLN A 22 -5.21 0.30 26.92
CA GLN A 22 -6.25 0.93 26.12
C GLN A 22 -5.63 1.33 24.78
N GLY A 23 -5.97 0.55 23.74
CA GLY A 23 -5.55 0.79 22.36
C GLY A 23 -6.42 1.84 21.71
N VAL A 24 -7.67 1.46 21.43
CA VAL A 24 -8.64 2.32 20.76
C VAL A 24 -9.36 3.17 21.80
N THR A 25 -8.96 4.43 21.92
CA THR A 25 -9.66 5.45 22.71
C THR A 25 -10.28 6.48 21.78
N LEU A 26 -11.37 7.13 22.22
CA LEU A 26 -11.96 8.25 21.48
C LEU A 26 -10.92 9.36 21.23
N ARG A 27 -10.01 9.57 22.20
CA ARG A 27 -8.90 10.52 22.09
C ARG A 27 -7.96 10.17 20.93
N ALA A 28 -7.51 8.92 20.82
CA ALA A 28 -6.65 8.48 19.73
C ALA A 28 -7.33 8.61 18.37
N ILE A 29 -8.62 8.28 18.28
CA ILE A 29 -9.42 8.43 17.06
C ILE A 29 -9.50 9.91 16.66
N LEU A 30 -9.83 10.81 17.60
CA LEU A 30 -9.94 12.24 17.32
C LEU A 30 -8.61 12.84 16.86
N ILE A 31 -7.49 12.48 17.51
CA ILE A 31 -6.15 12.92 17.11
C ILE A 31 -5.82 12.40 15.71
N GLY A 32 -6.09 11.12 15.44
CA GLY A 32 -5.90 10.52 14.12
C GLY A 32 -6.69 11.27 13.04
N ILE A 33 -7.98 11.49 13.26
CA ILE A 33 -8.86 12.22 12.33
C ILE A 33 -8.36 13.65 12.09
N LEU A 34 -7.96 14.36 13.14
CA LEU A 34 -7.45 15.73 13.00
C LEU A 34 -6.13 15.79 12.22
N LEU A 35 -5.30 14.75 12.30
CA LEU A 35 -4.05 14.65 11.56
C LEU A 35 -4.23 14.24 10.10
N ILE A 36 -5.37 13.63 9.72
CA ILE A 36 -5.62 13.20 8.33
C ILE A 36 -5.52 14.38 7.35
N PRO A 37 -6.20 15.53 7.53
CA PRO A 37 -6.09 16.66 6.60
C PRO A 37 -4.67 17.20 6.48
N VAL A 38 -3.92 17.28 7.59
CA VAL A 38 -2.53 17.76 7.60
C VAL A 38 -1.64 16.80 6.80
N ASN A 39 -1.79 15.49 7.04
CA ASN A 39 -1.07 14.47 6.30
C ASN A 39 -1.45 14.45 4.81
N ALA A 40 -2.74 14.61 4.49
CA ALA A 40 -3.22 14.68 3.11
C ALA A 40 -2.66 15.88 2.37
N TYR A 41 -2.62 17.05 3.02
CA TYR A 41 -2.00 18.24 2.46
C TYR A 41 -0.52 18.02 2.18
N TRP A 42 0.21 17.44 3.13
CA TRP A 42 1.63 17.15 2.95
C TRP A 42 1.88 16.20 1.77
N VAL A 43 1.20 15.04 1.74
CA VAL A 43 1.33 14.05 0.67
C VAL A 43 0.97 14.64 -0.69
N THR A 44 -0.15 15.38 -0.79
CA THR A 44 -0.58 15.98 -2.06
C THR A 44 0.42 17.02 -2.55
N LYS A 45 0.91 17.90 -1.66
CA LYS A 45 1.92 18.89 -2.05
C LYS A 45 3.23 18.25 -2.48
N SER A 46 3.71 17.23 -1.76
CA SER A 46 4.99 16.57 -2.09
C SER A 46 4.94 15.73 -3.35
N GLU A 47 3.84 14.98 -3.55
CA GLU A 47 3.72 13.99 -4.64
C GLU A 47 3.14 14.59 -5.92
N VAL A 48 2.11 15.43 -5.80
CA VAL A 48 1.37 15.94 -6.96
C VAL A 48 1.89 17.31 -7.40
N VAL A 49 2.10 18.23 -6.45
CA VAL A 49 2.43 19.63 -6.80
C VAL A 49 3.92 19.80 -7.03
N TRP A 50 4.76 19.31 -6.12
CA TRP A 50 6.21 19.44 -6.23
C TRP A 50 6.86 18.28 -6.99
N ALA A 51 6.21 17.11 -7.02
CA ALA A 51 6.70 15.90 -7.68
C ALA A 51 8.16 15.55 -7.31
N PHE A 52 8.56 15.80 -6.06
CA PHE A 52 9.93 15.58 -5.59
C PHE A 52 10.07 14.42 -4.61
N THR A 53 9.00 14.03 -3.93
CA THR A 53 9.05 12.96 -2.93
C THR A 53 7.78 12.14 -2.98
N HIS A 54 7.94 10.82 -3.13
CA HIS A 54 6.84 9.86 -3.20
C HIS A 54 6.85 8.98 -1.94
N ALA A 55 6.09 9.39 -0.93
CA ALA A 55 5.94 8.69 0.34
C ALA A 55 5.15 7.40 0.21
N THR A 56 4.18 7.40 -0.68
CA THR A 56 3.21 6.30 -0.82
C THR A 56 3.68 5.20 -1.79
N THR A 57 4.79 5.41 -2.50
CA THR A 57 5.35 4.39 -3.39
C THR A 57 6.27 3.41 -2.68
N LEU A 58 6.61 3.67 -1.41
CA LEU A 58 7.38 2.78 -0.55
C LEU A 58 6.45 2.01 0.39
N SER A 59 6.81 0.78 0.73
CA SER A 59 6.03 -0.04 1.67
C SER A 59 5.97 0.59 3.07
N ILE A 60 7.07 1.19 3.52
CA ILE A 60 7.07 1.99 4.75
C ILE A 60 6.73 3.45 4.42
N PHE A 61 5.57 3.90 4.89
CA PHE A 61 5.13 5.28 4.72
C PHE A 61 5.93 6.20 5.63
N PHE A 62 7.00 6.78 5.11
CA PHE A 62 7.91 7.63 5.89
C PHE A 62 7.18 8.84 6.47
N ASN A 63 6.14 9.37 5.81
CA ASN A 63 5.33 10.48 6.29
C ASN A 63 4.62 10.10 7.60
N VAL A 64 4.05 8.89 7.66
CA VAL A 64 3.37 8.39 8.86
C VAL A 64 4.37 8.08 9.96
N ILE A 65 5.53 7.49 9.62
CA ILE A 65 6.63 7.25 10.57
C ILE A 65 7.15 8.57 11.15
N PHE A 66 7.27 9.61 10.33
CA PHE A 66 7.71 10.93 10.77
C PHE A 66 6.70 11.58 11.72
N ILE A 67 5.40 11.52 11.40
CA ILE A 67 4.35 11.99 12.31
C ILE A 67 4.40 11.20 13.64
N LEU A 68 4.55 9.88 13.57
CA LEU A 68 4.71 9.04 14.76
C LEU A 68 5.95 9.40 15.57
N PHE A 69 7.08 9.70 14.91
CA PHE A 69 8.32 10.16 15.55
C PHE A 69 8.09 11.45 16.34
N LEU A 70 7.44 12.45 15.74
CA LEU A 70 7.11 13.70 16.40
C LEU A 70 6.14 13.49 17.57
N LEU A 71 5.10 12.66 17.39
CA LEU A 71 4.16 12.31 18.46
C LEU A 71 4.86 11.58 19.60
N SER A 72 5.76 10.65 19.32
CA SER A 72 6.53 9.93 20.34
C SER A 72 7.47 10.87 21.10
N LEU A 73 8.14 11.81 20.43
CA LEU A 73 9.00 12.79 21.07
C LEU A 73 8.19 13.75 21.97
N LEU A 74 7.06 14.25 21.46
CA LEU A 74 6.12 15.06 22.23
C LEU A 74 5.60 14.26 23.44
N ASN A 75 5.29 12.99 23.26
CA ASN A 75 4.79 12.13 24.34
C ASN A 75 5.84 11.92 25.45
N LEU A 76 7.12 11.78 25.08
CA LEU A 76 8.22 11.70 26.06
C LEU A 76 8.34 13.00 26.87
N LEU A 77 8.13 14.16 26.24
CA LEU A 77 8.11 15.45 26.93
C LEU A 77 6.89 15.57 27.84
N LEU A 78 5.68 15.25 27.35
CA LEU A 78 4.43 15.28 28.10
C LEU A 78 4.45 14.33 29.30
N THR A 79 5.10 13.17 29.19
CA THR A 79 5.25 12.26 30.33
C THR A 79 6.02 12.92 31.48
N ARG A 80 6.92 13.88 31.19
CA ARG A 80 7.66 14.61 32.23
C ARG A 80 6.92 15.84 32.73
N THR A 81 6.23 16.57 31.85
CA THR A 81 5.63 17.87 32.17
C THR A 81 4.14 17.80 32.52
N ALA A 82 3.38 16.93 31.86
CA ALA A 82 1.93 16.76 32.04
C ALA A 82 1.51 15.30 31.81
N PRO A 83 1.79 14.37 32.74
CA PRO A 83 1.55 12.93 32.56
C PRO A 83 0.10 12.56 32.23
N HIS A 84 -0.86 13.38 32.67
CA HIS A 84 -2.28 13.20 32.38
C HIS A 84 -2.62 13.41 30.89
N LEU A 85 -1.80 14.16 30.14
CA LEU A 85 -1.90 14.35 28.70
C LEU A 85 -1.02 13.38 27.91
N ALA A 86 -0.20 12.55 28.56
CA ALA A 86 0.58 11.55 27.84
C ALA A 86 -0.37 10.54 27.14
N LEU A 87 -0.01 10.13 25.93
CA LEU A 87 -0.68 9.09 25.17
C LEU A 87 -0.14 7.71 25.58
N SER A 88 -1.03 6.73 25.63
CA SER A 88 -0.65 5.33 25.78
C SER A 88 0.08 4.84 24.52
N TYR A 89 0.89 3.79 24.65
CA TYR A 89 1.50 3.14 23.48
C TYR A 89 0.43 2.62 22.50
N GLY A 90 -0.71 2.16 23.01
CA GLY A 90 -1.82 1.69 22.21
C GLY A 90 -2.54 2.81 21.46
N GLU A 91 -2.64 3.99 22.07
CA GLU A 91 -3.18 5.19 21.41
C GLU A 91 -2.27 5.66 20.26
N LEU A 92 -0.94 5.66 20.48
CA LEU A 92 0.04 5.99 19.43
C LEU A 92 -0.02 5.01 18.25
N LEU A 93 -0.10 3.71 18.53
CA LEU A 93 -0.24 2.68 17.50
C LEU A 93 -1.57 2.77 16.77
N THR A 94 -2.65 3.15 17.45
CA THR A 94 -3.95 3.38 16.81
C THR A 94 -3.89 4.58 15.86
N ILE A 95 -3.28 5.69 16.28
CA ILE A 95 -3.05 6.87 15.40
C ILE A 95 -2.21 6.47 14.19
N TYR A 96 -1.14 5.68 14.39
CA TYR A 96 -0.31 5.16 13.32
C TYR A 96 -1.13 4.36 12.29
N VAL A 97 -1.95 3.40 12.74
CA VAL A 97 -2.79 2.58 11.83
C VAL A 97 -3.81 3.44 11.09
N ILE A 98 -4.48 4.39 11.76
CA ILE A 98 -5.41 5.34 11.13
C ILE A 98 -4.72 6.12 10.01
N LEU A 99 -3.53 6.67 10.29
CA LEU A 99 -2.76 7.45 9.32
C LEU A 99 -2.22 6.59 8.18
N CYS A 100 -1.80 5.34 8.44
CA CYS A 100 -1.42 4.41 7.38
C CYS A 100 -2.60 4.15 6.44
N ILE A 101 -3.76 3.77 6.96
CA ILE A 101 -4.95 3.51 6.14
C ILE A 101 -5.36 4.77 5.36
N ALA A 102 -5.37 5.95 6.00
CA ALA A 102 -5.65 7.20 5.29
C ALA A 102 -4.62 7.48 4.17
N THR A 103 -3.33 7.24 4.43
CA THR A 103 -2.26 7.45 3.45
C THR A 103 -2.36 6.50 2.26
N THR A 104 -2.82 5.25 2.46
CA THR A 104 -3.05 4.31 1.33
C THR A 104 -4.00 4.90 0.29
N LEU A 105 -5.11 5.50 0.76
CA LEU A 105 -6.11 6.09 -0.10
C LEU A 105 -5.58 7.34 -0.83
N LEU A 106 -4.80 8.16 -0.14
CA LEU A 106 -4.20 9.39 -0.67
C LEU A 106 -2.97 9.14 -1.58
N GLY A 107 -2.59 7.88 -1.75
CA GLY A 107 -1.36 7.50 -2.41
C GLY A 107 -1.34 7.74 -3.91
N HIS A 108 -0.13 7.69 -4.46
CA HIS A 108 0.17 7.91 -5.86
C HIS A 108 -0.61 6.99 -6.78
N ASP A 109 -0.81 5.74 -6.35
CA ASP A 109 -1.50 4.71 -7.12
C ASP A 109 -2.97 4.52 -6.71
N MET A 110 -3.60 5.54 -6.09
CA MET A 110 -5.01 5.53 -5.67
C MET A 110 -5.73 6.83 -6.06
N LEU A 111 -6.07 7.71 -5.10
CA LEU A 111 -6.87 8.92 -5.38
C LEU A 111 -6.18 9.89 -6.33
N GLN A 112 -4.85 9.94 -6.36
CA GLN A 112 -4.12 10.80 -7.29
C GLN A 112 -4.37 10.45 -8.76
N ILE A 113 -4.83 9.23 -9.05
CA ILE A 113 -5.25 8.79 -10.38
C ILE A 113 -6.75 8.94 -10.55
N LEU A 114 -7.53 8.56 -9.54
CA LEU A 114 -8.99 8.61 -9.62
C LEU A 114 -9.50 10.02 -9.91
N ILE A 115 -8.94 11.05 -9.26
CA ILE A 115 -9.40 12.44 -9.47
C ILE A 115 -9.22 12.88 -10.94
N PRO A 116 -8.04 12.79 -11.57
CA PRO A 116 -7.89 13.08 -13.00
C PRO A 116 -8.72 12.18 -13.92
N LEU A 117 -8.89 10.89 -13.60
CA LEU A 117 -9.68 9.97 -14.44
C LEU A 117 -11.12 10.47 -14.64
N MET A 118 -11.70 11.14 -13.65
CA MET A 118 -13.08 11.64 -13.72
C MET A 118 -13.26 12.83 -14.67
N THR A 119 -12.21 13.60 -14.95
CA THR A 119 -12.27 14.85 -15.74
C THR A 119 -11.57 14.76 -17.08
N TYR A 120 -10.50 13.96 -17.17
CA TYR A 120 -9.57 13.96 -18.30
C TYR A 120 -10.22 13.70 -19.66
N PRO A 121 -11.13 12.71 -19.82
CA PRO A 121 -11.74 12.43 -21.12
C PRO A 121 -12.64 13.56 -21.65
N PHE A 122 -13.12 14.43 -20.77
CA PHE A 122 -13.99 15.55 -21.14
C PHE A 122 -13.18 16.82 -21.42
N ARG A 123 -12.18 17.11 -20.56
CA ARG A 123 -11.30 18.28 -20.72
C ARG A 123 -10.47 18.23 -21.99
N PHE A 124 -9.89 17.07 -22.32
CA PHE A 124 -8.96 16.92 -23.43
C PHE A 124 -9.62 16.36 -24.71
N ALA A 125 -10.95 16.30 -24.76
CA ALA A 125 -11.66 15.94 -25.99
C ALA A 125 -11.57 17.08 -27.01
N THR A 126 -10.93 16.82 -28.16
CA THR A 126 -10.82 17.77 -29.27
C THR A 126 -11.48 17.19 -30.53
N PRO A 127 -11.82 18.01 -31.53
CA PRO A 127 -12.33 17.50 -32.80
C PRO A 127 -11.36 16.52 -33.48
N GLU A 128 -10.05 16.71 -33.32
CA GLU A 128 -9.00 15.91 -33.98
C GLU A 128 -8.83 14.52 -33.36
N ASN A 129 -9.09 14.37 -32.06
CA ASN A 129 -9.01 13.06 -31.39
C ASN A 129 -10.34 12.30 -31.36
N GLU A 130 -11.44 12.98 -31.72
CA GLU A 130 -12.79 12.42 -31.81
C GLU A 130 -13.30 11.74 -30.53
N TRP A 131 -12.71 12.04 -29.35
CA TRP A 131 -13.03 11.35 -28.10
C TRP A 131 -14.51 11.48 -27.70
N ARG A 132 -15.15 12.58 -28.11
CA ARG A 132 -16.60 12.77 -27.90
C ARG A 132 -17.42 11.68 -28.56
N GLY A 133 -17.12 11.34 -29.82
CA GLY A 133 -17.82 10.29 -30.56
C GLY A 133 -17.40 8.89 -30.12
N LEU A 134 -16.12 8.70 -29.80
CA LEU A 134 -15.55 7.39 -29.50
C LEU A 134 -15.85 6.89 -28.09
N PHE A 135 -15.81 7.77 -27.07
CA PHE A 135 -15.75 7.35 -25.67
C PHE A 135 -16.88 7.88 -24.79
N TRP A 136 -17.41 9.09 -25.03
CA TRP A 136 -18.38 9.70 -24.11
C TRP A 136 -19.66 8.88 -23.93
N GLY A 137 -20.07 8.10 -24.93
CA GLY A 137 -21.23 7.19 -24.84
C GLY A 137 -21.03 6.01 -23.89
N TYR A 138 -19.78 5.65 -23.58
CA TYR A 138 -19.44 4.54 -22.69
C TYR A 138 -19.03 4.99 -21.28
N LEU A 139 -18.90 6.30 -21.06
CA LEU A 139 -18.51 6.85 -19.76
C LEU A 139 -19.75 7.21 -18.93
N PRO A 140 -19.97 6.57 -17.76
CA PRO A 140 -21.12 6.85 -16.93
C PRO A 140 -21.02 8.23 -16.29
N ARG A 141 -21.89 9.17 -16.69
CA ARG A 141 -21.92 10.55 -16.17
C ARG A 141 -22.07 10.64 -14.65
N TRP A 142 -22.58 9.61 -13.98
CA TRP A 142 -22.69 9.58 -12.52
C TRP A 142 -21.37 9.35 -11.78
N LEU A 143 -20.31 8.94 -12.49
CA LEU A 143 -18.94 8.76 -11.98
C LEU A 143 -17.94 9.79 -12.48
N MET A 144 -18.37 10.68 -13.38
CA MET A 144 -17.50 11.62 -14.07
C MET A 144 -17.86 13.05 -13.73
N VAL A 145 -16.92 13.96 -13.95
CA VAL A 145 -17.14 15.41 -13.87
C VAL A 145 -17.01 15.96 -15.29
N ASP A 146 -18.16 16.15 -15.94
CA ASP A 146 -18.27 16.52 -17.35
C ASP A 146 -18.53 18.02 -17.60
N GLU A 147 -18.75 18.81 -16.55
CA GLU A 147 -19.04 20.24 -16.65
C GLU A 147 -17.80 21.10 -17.03
N PRO A 148 -17.83 21.82 -18.17
CA PRO A 148 -16.66 22.57 -18.68
C PRO A 148 -16.09 23.61 -17.72
N ASP A 149 -16.95 24.41 -17.09
CA ASP A 149 -16.52 25.50 -16.20
C ASP A 149 -15.87 24.96 -14.91
N VAL A 150 -16.38 23.83 -14.41
CA VAL A 150 -15.82 23.15 -13.23
C VAL A 150 -14.44 22.59 -13.55
N MET A 151 -14.29 21.96 -14.72
CA MET A 151 -12.98 21.46 -15.18
C MET A 151 -11.99 22.59 -15.42
N ARG A 152 -12.43 23.71 -16.00
CA ARG A 152 -11.57 24.89 -16.20
C ARG A 152 -10.96 25.34 -14.88
N GLY A 153 -11.78 25.50 -13.86
CA GLY A 153 -11.31 25.86 -12.51
C GLY A 153 -10.33 24.86 -11.90
N TYR A 154 -10.53 23.56 -12.13
CA TYR A 154 -9.63 22.50 -11.63
C TYR A 154 -8.25 22.50 -12.32
N TYR A 155 -8.19 22.73 -13.63
CA TYR A 155 -6.94 22.69 -14.40
C TYR A 155 -6.21 24.04 -14.48
N GLU A 156 -6.95 25.14 -14.64
CA GLU A 156 -6.37 26.47 -14.87
C GLU A 156 -6.21 27.28 -13.56
N GLY A 157 -6.94 26.91 -12.50
CA GLY A 157 -6.97 27.64 -11.24
C GLY A 157 -8.02 28.76 -11.23
N GLU A 158 -7.78 29.80 -10.42
CA GLU A 158 -8.65 30.99 -10.28
C GLU A 158 -10.13 30.72 -9.92
N SER A 159 -10.42 29.53 -9.40
CA SER A 159 -11.75 29.11 -8.95
C SER A 159 -11.76 28.78 -7.46
N SER A 160 -12.92 28.91 -6.83
CA SER A 160 -13.10 28.55 -5.43
C SER A 160 -13.83 27.22 -5.33
N LEU A 161 -13.21 26.23 -4.67
CA LEU A 161 -13.86 24.96 -4.35
C LEU A 161 -15.14 25.15 -3.52
N TYR A 162 -15.26 26.27 -2.80
CA TYR A 162 -16.41 26.57 -1.94
C TYR A 162 -17.64 27.11 -2.69
N ASP A 163 -17.56 27.26 -4.01
CA ASP A 163 -18.74 27.56 -4.82
C ASP A 163 -19.71 26.36 -4.80
N LEU A 164 -20.96 26.63 -4.44
CA LEU A 164 -22.02 25.62 -4.38
C LEU A 164 -22.22 24.91 -5.72
N TYR A 165 -22.00 25.60 -6.84
CA TYR A 165 -22.07 25.02 -8.18
C TYR A 165 -20.99 23.94 -8.36
N ILE A 166 -19.73 24.27 -8.06
CA ILE A 166 -18.59 23.35 -8.16
C ILE A 166 -18.81 22.16 -7.22
N LEU A 167 -19.20 22.41 -5.96
CA LEU A 167 -19.46 21.35 -4.99
C LEU A 167 -20.53 20.37 -5.47
N LYS A 168 -21.62 20.86 -6.07
CA LYS A 168 -22.69 20.00 -6.61
C LYS A 168 -22.20 19.11 -7.75
N SER A 169 -21.37 19.63 -8.65
CA SER A 169 -20.84 18.86 -9.77
C SER A 169 -19.89 17.74 -9.33
N TRP A 170 -19.10 17.96 -8.27
CA TRP A 170 -18.23 16.93 -7.70
C TRP A 170 -18.95 15.97 -6.75
N PHE A 171 -20.05 16.39 -6.11
CA PHE A 171 -20.71 15.63 -5.05
C PHE A 171 -21.13 14.23 -5.51
N LYS A 172 -21.78 14.12 -6.67
CA LYS A 172 -22.33 12.84 -7.14
C LYS A 172 -21.22 11.82 -7.46
N PRO A 173 -20.20 12.12 -8.28
CA PRO A 173 -19.06 11.22 -8.48
C PRO A 173 -18.36 10.83 -7.19
N LEU A 174 -18.08 11.82 -6.31
CA LEU A 174 -17.40 11.57 -5.04
C LEU A 174 -18.21 10.65 -4.13
N LEU A 175 -19.53 10.80 -4.06
CA LEU A 175 -20.40 9.95 -3.26
C LEU A 175 -20.33 8.49 -3.71
N PHE A 176 -20.46 8.24 -5.02
CA PHE A 176 -20.44 6.88 -5.56
C PHE A 176 -19.06 6.22 -5.46
N TRP A 177 -17.98 6.95 -5.76
CA TRP A 177 -16.63 6.44 -5.60
C TRP A 177 -16.27 6.19 -4.13
N THR A 178 -16.69 7.07 -3.23
CA THR A 178 -16.51 6.84 -1.78
C THR A 178 -17.28 5.61 -1.32
N GLY A 179 -18.52 5.43 -1.76
CA GLY A 179 -19.29 4.21 -1.50
C GLY A 179 -18.58 2.95 -2.01
N PHE A 180 -18.03 3.00 -3.23
CA PHE A 180 -17.23 1.92 -3.80
C PHE A 180 -15.98 1.62 -2.94
N ILE A 181 -15.21 2.63 -2.56
CA ILE A 181 -14.02 2.50 -1.70
C ILE A 181 -14.36 1.85 -0.36
N LEU A 182 -15.45 2.29 0.29
CA LEU A 182 -15.88 1.73 1.58
C LEU A 182 -16.23 0.24 1.45
N VAL A 183 -16.99 -0.14 0.42
CA VAL A 183 -17.34 -1.54 0.16
C VAL A 183 -16.08 -2.36 -0.14
N LEU A 184 -15.16 -1.83 -0.95
CA LEU A 184 -13.92 -2.48 -1.31
C LEU A 184 -13.04 -2.74 -0.07
N TYR A 185 -12.82 -1.71 0.76
CA TYR A 185 -11.99 -1.80 1.97
C TYR A 185 -12.61 -2.73 3.01
N PHE A 186 -13.94 -2.68 3.17
CA PHE A 186 -14.65 -3.59 4.06
C PHE A 186 -14.57 -5.05 3.58
N THR A 187 -14.70 -5.28 2.26
CA THR A 187 -14.53 -6.61 1.67
C THR A 187 -13.14 -7.17 1.95
N MET A 188 -12.10 -6.34 1.85
CA MET A 188 -10.73 -6.73 2.18
C MET A 188 -10.58 -7.14 3.65
N ILE A 189 -11.16 -6.37 4.60
CA ILE A 189 -11.18 -6.73 6.02
C ILE A 189 -11.87 -8.09 6.23
N CYS A 190 -13.02 -8.30 5.59
CA CYS A 190 -13.75 -9.57 5.66
C CYS A 190 -12.91 -10.75 5.14
N LEU A 191 -12.23 -10.57 4.01
CA LEU A 191 -11.34 -11.59 3.44
C LEU A 191 -10.13 -11.86 4.35
N LEU A 192 -9.54 -10.82 4.94
CA LEU A 192 -8.46 -10.94 5.89
C LEU A 192 -8.88 -11.73 7.14
N THR A 193 -10.11 -11.60 7.62
CA THR A 193 -10.59 -12.35 8.80
C THR A 193 -10.43 -13.86 8.63
N PHE A 194 -10.59 -14.41 7.42
CA PHE A 194 -10.44 -15.85 7.16
C PHE A 194 -8.98 -16.34 7.16
N ILE A 195 -8.04 -15.42 6.92
CA ILE A 195 -6.65 -15.72 6.60
C ILE A 195 -5.70 -15.28 7.72
N ARG A 196 -6.04 -14.20 8.43
CA ARG A 196 -5.22 -13.55 9.47
C ARG A 196 -4.65 -14.57 10.45
N ARG A 197 -5.50 -15.39 11.08
CA ARG A 197 -5.05 -16.38 12.08
C ARG A 197 -3.95 -17.29 11.56
N ARG A 198 -4.13 -17.84 10.35
CA ARG A 198 -3.16 -18.73 9.72
C ARG A 198 -1.81 -18.03 9.52
N TRP A 199 -1.81 -16.82 8.97
CA TRP A 199 -0.58 -16.10 8.66
C TRP A 199 0.10 -15.50 9.88
N THR A 200 -0.70 -15.00 10.82
CA THR A 200 -0.24 -14.24 11.98
C THR A 200 0.17 -15.13 13.15
N GLU A 201 -0.61 -16.18 13.46
CA GLU A 201 -0.43 -17.02 14.66
C GLU A 201 0.20 -18.38 14.35
N GLU A 202 -0.19 -19.03 13.25
CA GLU A 202 0.28 -20.37 12.90
C GLU A 202 1.58 -20.33 12.08
N GLU A 203 1.60 -19.60 10.97
CA GLU A 203 2.78 -19.44 10.10
C GLU A 203 3.78 -18.41 10.63
N LYS A 204 3.32 -17.48 11.49
CA LYS A 204 4.13 -16.43 12.13
C LYS A 204 5.02 -15.69 11.13
N LEU A 205 4.40 -15.10 10.11
CA LEU A 205 5.11 -14.24 9.16
C LEU A 205 5.93 -13.15 9.89
N SER A 206 7.00 -12.68 9.25
CA SER A 206 8.02 -11.83 9.86
C SER A 206 7.55 -10.40 10.18
N TYR A 207 6.69 -9.82 9.34
CA TYR A 207 6.23 -8.42 9.38
C TYR A 207 7.36 -7.43 9.67
N PRO A 208 8.35 -7.27 8.78
CA PRO A 208 9.49 -6.40 9.05
C PRO A 208 9.12 -4.90 9.07
N VAL A 209 8.10 -4.49 8.30
CA VAL A 209 7.69 -3.07 8.17
C VAL A 209 7.14 -2.49 9.48
N ILE A 210 6.49 -3.31 10.33
CA ILE A 210 5.91 -2.84 11.60
C ILE A 210 6.93 -2.75 12.74
N GLN A 211 8.16 -3.22 12.55
CA GLN A 211 9.17 -3.29 13.63
C GLN A 211 9.55 -1.88 14.12
N LEU A 212 9.78 -0.95 13.18
CA LEU A 212 10.13 0.43 13.50
C LEU A 212 9.05 1.15 14.33
N PRO A 213 7.76 1.19 13.91
CA PRO A 213 6.72 1.85 14.70
C PRO A 213 6.47 1.15 16.06
N LEU A 214 6.65 -0.17 16.16
CA LEU A 214 6.57 -0.89 17.44
C LEU A 214 7.70 -0.48 18.40
N GLU A 215 8.95 -0.41 17.93
CA GLU A 215 10.10 -0.01 18.76
C GLU A 215 10.00 1.46 19.20
N MET A 216 9.51 2.35 18.33
CA MET A 216 9.30 3.77 18.64
C MET A 216 8.22 4.01 19.71
N THR A 217 7.29 3.07 19.89
CA THR A 217 6.14 3.19 20.80
C THR A 217 6.27 2.34 22.06
N LEU A 218 6.44 1.02 21.93
CA LEU A 218 6.53 0.09 23.06
C LEU A 218 7.83 0.27 23.85
N ASN A 219 8.96 0.45 23.16
CA ASN A 219 10.29 0.53 23.76
C ASN A 219 10.88 1.94 23.67
N SER A 220 10.03 2.97 23.58
CA SER A 220 10.39 4.36 23.28
C SER A 220 11.63 4.85 24.04
N SER A 221 11.70 4.70 25.36
CA SER A 221 12.85 5.18 26.14
C SER A 221 14.18 4.52 25.79
N ARG A 222 14.16 3.22 25.43
CA ARG A 222 15.35 2.47 25.04
C ARG A 222 15.73 2.81 23.60
N PHE A 223 14.75 2.91 22.72
CA PHE A 223 14.94 3.26 21.32
C PHE A 223 15.61 4.63 21.17
N PHE A 224 15.08 5.68 21.80
CA PHE A 224 15.62 7.05 21.69
C PHE A 224 16.94 7.27 22.43
N ARG A 225 17.36 6.35 23.30
CA ARG A 225 18.68 6.40 23.97
C ARG A 225 19.75 5.57 23.26
N ASN A 226 19.39 4.82 22.21
CA ASN A 226 20.32 3.94 21.53
C ASN A 226 21.27 4.76 20.62
N GLY A 227 22.55 4.82 20.97
CA GLY A 227 23.57 5.54 20.20
C GLY A 227 23.77 4.98 18.79
N ALA A 228 23.67 3.67 18.59
CA ALA A 228 23.83 3.06 17.27
C ALA A 228 22.71 3.48 16.29
N MET A 229 21.47 3.64 16.79
CA MET A 229 20.36 4.16 16.00
C MET A 229 20.64 5.59 15.53
N TRP A 230 21.11 6.46 16.44
CA TRP A 230 21.44 7.85 16.10
C TRP A 230 22.63 7.98 15.16
N ILE A 231 23.63 7.10 15.25
CA ILE A 231 24.72 7.04 14.26
C ILE A 231 24.17 6.70 12.87
N GLY A 232 23.32 5.66 12.77
CA GLY A 232 22.68 5.29 11.50
C GLY A 232 21.78 6.39 10.93
N PHE A 233 21.01 7.06 11.80
CA PHE A 233 20.21 8.22 11.44
C PHE A 233 21.10 9.35 10.92
N ALA A 234 22.14 9.73 11.66
CA ALA A 234 23.04 10.82 11.28
C ALA A 234 23.72 10.57 9.93
N ILE A 235 24.18 9.33 9.66
CA ILE A 235 24.78 8.98 8.37
C ILE A 235 23.75 9.14 7.24
N SER A 236 22.56 8.53 7.39
CA SER A 236 21.54 8.54 6.35
C SER A 236 21.00 9.96 6.11
N SER A 237 20.68 10.69 7.18
CA SER A 237 20.18 12.06 7.09
C SER A 237 21.21 13.02 6.50
N SER A 238 22.50 12.82 6.80
CA SER A 238 23.56 13.68 6.24
C SER A 238 23.71 13.47 4.73
N LEU A 239 23.63 12.22 4.26
CA LEU A 239 23.65 11.92 2.83
C LEU A 239 22.45 12.57 2.12
N ASP A 240 21.23 12.32 2.63
CA ASP A 240 20.00 12.88 2.04
C ASP A 240 19.98 14.42 2.09
N LEU A 241 20.52 15.03 3.16
CA LEU A 241 20.64 16.47 3.28
C LEU A 241 21.63 17.04 2.26
N ILE A 242 22.76 16.37 2.02
CA ILE A 242 23.72 16.77 0.98
C ILE A 242 23.06 16.66 -0.41
N HIS A 243 22.33 15.58 -0.70
CA HIS A 243 21.56 15.45 -1.95
C HIS A 243 20.55 16.59 -2.12
N GLY A 244 19.78 16.89 -1.06
CA GLY A 244 18.80 17.98 -1.06
C GLY A 244 19.43 19.36 -1.23
N LEU A 245 20.55 19.60 -0.54
CA LEU A 245 21.30 20.84 -0.64
C LEU A 245 21.96 21.01 -2.02
N HIS A 246 22.56 19.97 -2.61
CA HIS A 246 23.08 20.03 -3.98
C HIS A 246 21.99 20.41 -4.98
N ARG A 247 20.77 19.87 -4.81
CA ARG A 247 19.64 20.19 -5.69
C ARG A 247 19.23 21.67 -5.62
N LEU A 248 19.29 22.27 -4.43
CA LEU A 248 18.99 23.69 -4.22
C LEU A 248 20.17 24.59 -4.59
N TYR A 249 21.39 24.10 -4.35
CA TYR A 249 22.66 24.80 -4.46
C TYR A 249 23.68 23.91 -5.20
N PRO A 250 23.71 23.96 -6.55
CA PRO A 250 24.52 23.05 -7.36
C PRO A 250 26.04 23.13 -7.14
N PHE A 251 26.54 24.14 -6.42
CA PHE A 251 27.96 24.26 -6.06
C PHE A 251 28.40 23.27 -4.96
N ILE A 252 27.47 22.72 -4.19
CA ILE A 252 27.76 21.69 -3.18
C ILE A 252 28.01 20.38 -3.93
N PRO A 253 29.11 19.65 -3.73
CA PRO A 253 29.36 18.41 -4.47
C PRO A 253 28.39 17.30 -4.08
N ASP A 254 27.86 16.59 -5.08
CA ASP A 254 26.94 15.47 -4.87
C ASP A 254 27.64 14.11 -4.88
N PHE A 255 27.24 13.23 -3.96
CA PHE A 255 27.63 11.83 -3.97
C PHE A 255 26.66 11.04 -4.83
N ARG A 256 27.08 10.61 -6.02
CA ARG A 256 26.24 9.78 -6.89
C ARG A 256 25.91 8.46 -6.19
N THR A 257 24.64 8.28 -5.84
CA THR A 257 24.12 7.03 -5.25
C THR A 257 23.50 6.10 -6.28
N LYS A 258 23.41 6.50 -7.54
CA LYS A 258 22.80 5.73 -8.63
C LYS A 258 23.72 5.65 -9.83
N TYR A 259 23.99 4.44 -10.28
CA TYR A 259 24.81 4.14 -11.45
C TYR A 259 24.03 3.25 -12.39
N ASN A 260 24.04 3.54 -13.70
CA ASN A 260 23.53 2.62 -14.70
C ASN A 260 24.71 1.93 -15.36
N LEU A 261 24.77 0.60 -15.27
CA LEU A 261 25.84 -0.21 -15.84
C LEU A 261 25.60 -0.52 -17.33
N ALA A 262 24.38 -0.31 -17.84
CA ALA A 262 24.02 -0.63 -19.23
C ALA A 262 25.00 -0.02 -20.28
N PRO A 263 25.46 1.24 -20.14
CA PRO A 263 26.38 1.84 -21.11
C PRO A 263 27.75 1.17 -21.20
N LEU A 264 28.13 0.33 -20.23
CA LEU A 264 29.38 -0.44 -20.27
C LEU A 264 29.31 -1.61 -21.26
N PHE A 265 28.10 -1.99 -21.70
CA PHE A 265 27.85 -3.11 -22.60
C PHE A 265 27.38 -2.59 -23.96
N THR A 266 28.32 -2.26 -24.86
CA THR A 266 28.01 -1.67 -26.18
C THR A 266 27.93 -2.70 -27.31
N GLU A 267 28.60 -3.84 -27.17
CA GLU A 267 28.70 -4.88 -28.20
C GLU A 267 27.58 -5.93 -28.10
N LYS A 268 27.18 -6.50 -29.25
CA LYS A 268 26.22 -7.61 -29.28
C LYS A 268 26.87 -8.90 -28.76
N PRO A 269 26.15 -9.78 -28.04
CA PRO A 269 24.72 -9.66 -27.66
C PRO A 269 24.49 -8.88 -26.36
N TRP A 270 25.55 -8.47 -25.66
CA TRP A 270 25.51 -7.85 -24.33
C TRP A 270 24.80 -6.50 -24.29
N ASN A 271 24.79 -5.76 -25.38
CA ASN A 271 24.04 -4.50 -25.51
C ASN A 271 22.52 -4.67 -25.34
N ALA A 272 22.00 -5.90 -25.39
CA ALA A 272 20.61 -6.20 -25.11
C ALA A 272 20.28 -6.31 -23.61
N ILE A 273 21.27 -6.20 -22.71
CA ILE A 273 21.07 -6.27 -21.24
C ILE A 273 20.07 -5.20 -20.74
N GLY A 274 19.96 -4.08 -21.47
CA GLY A 274 19.05 -2.98 -21.17
C GLY A 274 19.39 -2.28 -19.85
N TRP A 275 18.44 -1.49 -19.33
CA TRP A 275 18.64 -0.68 -18.12
C TRP A 275 19.10 -1.51 -16.91
N MET A 276 20.28 -1.21 -16.36
CA MET A 276 20.89 -1.96 -15.25
C MET A 276 21.32 -1.01 -14.13
N PRO A 277 20.38 -0.51 -13.32
CA PRO A 277 20.70 0.39 -12.23
C PRO A 277 21.34 -0.36 -11.05
N VAL A 278 22.34 0.26 -10.45
CA VAL A 278 22.86 -0.05 -9.12
C VAL A 278 22.63 1.19 -8.28
N CYS A 279 21.83 1.05 -7.23
CA CYS A 279 21.46 2.15 -6.35
C CYS A 279 21.87 1.84 -4.92
N PHE A 280 22.49 2.80 -4.26
CA PHE A 280 22.84 2.76 -2.85
C PHE A 280 21.86 3.62 -2.06
N TYR A 281 20.88 2.96 -1.43
CA TYR A 281 19.91 3.63 -0.56
C TYR A 281 20.03 3.09 0.86
N PRO A 282 20.55 3.86 1.82
CA PRO A 282 20.71 3.42 3.21
C PRO A 282 19.42 2.84 3.82
N PHE A 283 18.27 3.47 3.55
CA PHE A 283 16.99 2.99 4.07
C PHE A 283 16.56 1.64 3.47
N VAL A 284 16.82 1.40 2.17
CA VAL A 284 16.54 0.11 1.53
C VAL A 284 17.43 -0.98 2.09
N ILE A 285 18.71 -0.67 2.32
CA ILE A 285 19.67 -1.59 2.95
C ILE A 285 19.19 -1.94 4.36
N GLY A 286 18.71 -0.94 5.13
CA GLY A 286 18.12 -1.15 6.45
C GLY A 286 16.89 -2.05 6.44
N LEU A 287 15.99 -1.88 5.46
CA LEU A 287 14.82 -2.77 5.30
C LEU A 287 15.23 -4.18 4.85
N ALA A 288 16.17 -4.29 3.90
CA ALA A 288 16.66 -5.56 3.39
C ALA A 288 17.37 -6.40 4.46
N TYR A 289 17.91 -5.79 5.52
CA TYR A 289 18.47 -6.49 6.66
C TYR A 289 17.45 -7.39 7.38
N PHE A 290 16.16 -7.02 7.36
CA PHE A 290 15.11 -7.85 7.96
C PHE A 290 14.59 -8.95 7.03
N MET A 291 15.06 -9.00 5.78
CA MET A 291 14.63 -10.00 4.81
C MET A 291 15.37 -11.33 5.06
N PRO A 292 14.68 -12.49 4.94
CA PRO A 292 15.34 -13.78 4.98
C PRO A 292 16.43 -13.93 3.90
N LEU A 293 17.50 -14.66 4.23
CA LEU A 293 18.68 -14.80 3.36
C LEU A 293 18.34 -15.39 1.98
N ASP A 294 17.48 -16.41 1.94
CA ASP A 294 17.07 -17.08 0.69
C ASP A 294 16.35 -16.11 -0.27
N LEU A 295 15.62 -15.15 0.28
CA LEU A 295 14.84 -14.17 -0.46
C LEU A 295 15.71 -13.00 -0.94
N SER A 296 16.67 -12.58 -0.10
CA SER A 296 17.72 -11.64 -0.51
C SER A 296 18.54 -12.20 -1.67
N PHE A 297 18.95 -13.48 -1.58
CA PHE A 297 19.64 -14.17 -2.68
C PHE A 297 18.79 -14.24 -3.95
N SER A 298 17.53 -14.66 -3.81
CA SER A 298 16.60 -14.78 -4.94
C SER A 298 16.43 -13.45 -5.69
N THR A 299 16.35 -12.33 -4.98
CA THR A 299 16.09 -11.01 -5.59
C THR A 299 17.16 -10.62 -6.61
N TRP A 300 18.45 -10.68 -6.26
CA TRP A 300 19.52 -10.30 -7.19
C TRP A 300 19.80 -11.41 -8.21
N PHE A 301 19.67 -12.68 -7.82
CA PHE A 301 19.86 -13.81 -8.73
C PHE A 301 18.83 -13.79 -9.87
N PHE A 302 17.54 -13.72 -9.56
CA PHE A 302 16.47 -13.70 -10.57
C PHE A 302 16.50 -12.41 -11.41
N TYR A 303 16.94 -11.30 -10.83
CA TYR A 303 17.23 -10.08 -11.60
C TYR A 303 18.29 -10.34 -12.67
N LEU A 304 19.44 -10.93 -12.32
CA LEU A 304 20.49 -11.26 -13.30
C LEU A 304 20.04 -12.36 -14.27
N PHE A 305 19.28 -13.35 -13.81
CA PHE A 305 18.72 -14.39 -14.66
C PHE A 305 17.83 -13.80 -15.77
N TRP A 306 16.96 -12.86 -15.42
CA TRP A 306 16.14 -12.13 -16.37
C TRP A 306 17.00 -11.32 -17.36
N LYS A 307 18.05 -10.66 -16.87
CA LYS A 307 19.02 -9.96 -17.74
C LYS A 307 19.71 -10.91 -18.71
N ALA A 308 20.07 -12.11 -18.26
CA ALA A 308 20.63 -13.16 -19.10
C ALA A 308 19.64 -13.61 -20.19
N GLN A 309 18.34 -13.72 -19.89
CA GLN A 309 17.31 -14.06 -20.90
C GLN A 309 17.29 -13.03 -22.05
N LEU A 310 17.40 -11.73 -21.75
CA LEU A 310 17.45 -10.68 -22.78
C LEU A 310 18.68 -10.81 -23.68
N VAL A 311 19.85 -11.10 -23.08
CA VAL A 311 21.11 -11.30 -23.81
C VAL A 311 21.06 -12.57 -24.66
N VAL A 312 20.60 -13.71 -24.11
CA VAL A 312 20.46 -14.98 -24.84
C VAL A 312 19.53 -14.82 -26.03
N ARG A 313 18.39 -14.15 -25.85
CA ARG A 313 17.45 -13.84 -26.93
C ARG A 313 18.09 -13.01 -28.04
N SER A 314 18.91 -12.02 -27.67
CA SER A 314 19.69 -11.23 -28.64
C SER A 314 20.70 -12.10 -29.39
N ALA A 315 21.40 -12.99 -28.68
CA ALA A 315 22.36 -13.93 -29.26
C ALA A 315 21.71 -14.91 -30.25
N LEU A 316 20.51 -15.39 -29.95
CA LEU A 316 19.72 -16.28 -30.81
C LEU A 316 19.06 -15.56 -32.01
N GLY A 317 19.25 -14.24 -32.16
CA GLY A 317 18.61 -13.46 -33.23
C GLY A 317 17.10 -13.26 -33.05
N LEU A 318 16.55 -13.62 -31.89
CA LEU A 318 15.12 -13.53 -31.58
C LEU A 318 14.68 -12.10 -31.18
N GLY A 319 15.56 -11.11 -31.34
CA GLY A 319 15.32 -9.72 -30.91
C GLY A 319 14.03 -9.09 -31.47
N ARG A 320 13.61 -9.46 -32.68
CA ARG A 320 12.40 -8.93 -33.36
C ARG A 320 11.10 -9.66 -32.97
N MET A 321 11.18 -10.82 -32.32
CA MET A 321 10.06 -11.73 -32.09
C MET A 321 9.47 -11.44 -30.71
N SER A 322 8.19 -11.15 -30.47
CA SER A 322 7.71 -10.79 -29.11
C SER A 322 8.21 -11.71 -27.97
N GLY A 323 8.70 -11.12 -26.86
CA GLY A 323 9.34 -11.86 -25.76
C GLY A 323 10.44 -11.03 -25.07
N PRO A 324 10.86 -11.36 -23.84
CA PRO A 324 10.38 -12.45 -22.99
C PRO A 324 9.18 -12.04 -22.12
N TYR A 325 8.07 -11.52 -22.68
CA TYR A 325 6.76 -11.29 -22.03
C TYR A 325 6.81 -11.06 -20.51
N LEU A 326 7.64 -10.08 -20.14
CA LEU A 326 8.13 -9.94 -18.79
C LEU A 326 7.00 -9.58 -17.81
N GLY A 327 6.12 -8.73 -18.31
CA GLY A 327 4.85 -8.41 -17.69
C GLY A 327 4.00 -9.65 -17.43
N ASP A 328 3.74 -10.45 -18.47
CA ASP A 328 2.88 -11.63 -18.36
C ASP A 328 3.47 -12.72 -17.45
N GLN A 329 4.80 -12.88 -17.45
CA GLN A 329 5.49 -13.76 -16.50
C GLN A 329 5.31 -13.28 -15.06
N SER A 330 5.42 -11.97 -14.84
CA SER A 330 5.22 -11.35 -13.52
C SER A 330 3.76 -11.50 -13.08
N ALA A 331 2.80 -11.23 -13.96
CA ALA A 331 1.37 -11.44 -13.72
C ALA A 331 1.08 -12.89 -13.31
N GLY A 332 1.65 -13.86 -14.04
CA GLY A 332 1.54 -15.28 -13.76
C GLY A 332 2.13 -15.65 -12.39
N ALA A 333 3.28 -15.08 -12.02
CA ALA A 333 3.90 -15.30 -10.72
C ALA A 333 3.01 -14.76 -9.58
N TRP A 334 2.43 -13.57 -9.73
CA TRP A 334 1.53 -12.98 -8.73
C TRP A 334 0.23 -13.76 -8.56
N ILE A 335 -0.39 -14.21 -9.67
CA ILE A 335 -1.54 -15.13 -9.62
C ILE A 335 -1.13 -16.43 -8.92
N GLY A 336 0.03 -16.99 -9.26
CA GLY A 336 0.55 -18.22 -8.66
C GLY A 336 0.74 -18.10 -7.15
N ILE A 337 1.37 -17.01 -6.68
CA ILE A 337 1.55 -16.72 -5.26
C ILE A 337 0.19 -16.56 -4.58
N GLY A 338 -0.75 -15.81 -5.17
CA GLY A 338 -2.08 -15.60 -4.60
C GLY A 338 -2.88 -16.91 -4.50
N ALA A 339 -2.92 -17.69 -5.57
CA ALA A 339 -3.59 -18.98 -5.60
C ALA A 339 -2.98 -19.98 -4.60
N LEU A 340 -1.64 -20.06 -4.53
CA LEU A 340 -0.95 -20.90 -3.56
C LEU A 340 -1.23 -20.44 -2.13
N SER A 341 -1.28 -19.13 -1.88
CA SER A 341 -1.60 -18.56 -0.58
C SER A 341 -3.00 -18.94 -0.12
N ILE A 342 -3.99 -18.87 -1.02
CA ILE A 342 -5.37 -19.33 -0.76
C ILE A 342 -5.39 -20.84 -0.50
N TRP A 343 -4.68 -21.62 -1.32
CA TRP A 343 -4.61 -23.08 -1.21
C TRP A 343 -3.99 -23.53 0.11
N LEU A 344 -2.88 -22.91 0.54
CA LEU A 344 -2.23 -23.21 1.83
C LEU A 344 -3.14 -22.85 3.01
N SER A 345 -3.89 -21.75 2.90
CA SER A 345 -4.88 -21.31 3.89
C SER A 345 -6.21 -22.08 3.85
N ARG A 346 -6.44 -23.00 2.90
CA ARG A 346 -7.74 -23.67 2.70
C ARG A 346 -8.34 -24.29 3.95
N ARG A 347 -7.51 -24.92 4.80
CA ARG A 347 -7.98 -25.55 6.04
C ARG A 347 -8.49 -24.52 7.05
N SER A 348 -7.79 -23.39 7.18
CA SER A 348 -8.21 -22.26 8.03
C SER A 348 -9.51 -21.67 7.50
N ILE A 349 -9.59 -21.44 6.18
CA ILE A 349 -10.79 -20.91 5.52
C ILE A 349 -11.98 -21.85 5.73
N PHE A 350 -11.85 -23.15 5.49
CA PHE A 350 -12.92 -24.12 5.71
C PHE A 350 -13.36 -24.21 7.18
N LYS A 351 -12.43 -24.14 8.13
CA LYS A 351 -12.77 -24.10 9.57
C LYS A 351 -13.57 -22.85 9.90
N ALA A 352 -13.13 -21.68 9.46
CA ALA A 352 -13.82 -20.41 9.68
C ALA A 352 -15.20 -20.37 9.00
N LEU A 353 -15.34 -20.92 7.78
CA LEU A 353 -16.63 -21.07 7.11
C LEU A 353 -17.57 -21.99 7.89
N ARG A 354 -17.07 -23.12 8.40
CA ARG A 354 -17.87 -24.02 9.24
C ARG A 354 -18.33 -23.33 10.53
N SER A 355 -17.47 -22.54 11.17
CA SER A 355 -17.84 -21.72 12.34
C SER A 355 -18.83 -20.60 12.01
N ALA A 356 -18.83 -20.07 10.79
CA ALA A 356 -19.84 -19.09 10.37
C ALA A 356 -21.26 -19.69 10.33
N PHE A 357 -21.37 -20.99 10.05
CA PHE A 357 -22.65 -21.73 9.99
C PHE A 357 -23.00 -22.49 11.28
N GLY A 358 -22.00 -22.95 12.04
CA GLY A 358 -22.16 -23.65 13.32
C GLY A 358 -21.65 -22.79 14.46
N GLY A 359 -22.49 -22.51 15.47
CA GLY A 359 -22.23 -21.52 16.53
C GLY A 359 -21.12 -21.85 17.54
N ASP A 360 -20.00 -22.42 17.11
CA ASP A 360 -18.81 -22.62 17.93
C ASP A 360 -18.07 -21.27 18.10
N ARG A 361 -18.39 -20.59 19.20
CA ARG A 361 -17.95 -19.23 19.53
C ARG A 361 -16.57 -19.15 20.17
N GLY A 362 -15.95 -20.28 20.52
CA GLY A 362 -14.73 -20.30 21.36
C GLY A 362 -13.54 -19.57 20.74
N ASP A 363 -13.36 -19.72 19.42
CA ASP A 363 -12.26 -19.11 18.67
C ASP A 363 -12.60 -17.69 18.12
N GLU A 364 -13.87 -17.27 18.13
CA GLU A 364 -14.34 -16.04 17.46
C GLU A 364 -14.00 -14.74 18.24
N LEU A 365 -13.81 -14.82 19.55
CA LEU A 365 -13.60 -13.67 20.44
C LEU A 365 -12.29 -12.89 20.18
N ARG A 366 -11.36 -13.47 19.41
CA ARG A 366 -10.06 -12.85 19.08
C ARG A 366 -9.98 -12.40 17.62
N GLU A 367 -11.00 -12.65 16.82
CA GLU A 367 -11.01 -12.22 15.43
C GLU A 367 -11.55 -10.80 15.28
N PRO A 368 -11.05 -10.01 14.32
CA PRO A 368 -11.52 -8.63 14.11
C PRO A 368 -13.03 -8.54 13.83
N LEU A 369 -13.57 -9.56 13.16
CA LEU A 369 -14.99 -9.72 12.87
C LEU A 369 -15.41 -11.14 13.20
N THR A 370 -16.66 -11.33 13.62
CA THR A 370 -17.26 -12.66 13.70
C THR A 370 -17.25 -13.30 12.30
N TYR A 371 -16.95 -14.60 12.21
CA TYR A 371 -16.87 -15.29 10.91
C TYR A 371 -18.17 -15.19 10.09
N LYS A 372 -19.33 -15.11 10.76
CA LYS A 372 -20.62 -14.85 10.10
C LYS A 372 -20.68 -13.48 9.42
N VAL A 373 -20.19 -12.43 10.09
CA VAL A 373 -20.14 -11.06 9.53
C VAL A 373 -19.13 -11.00 8.40
N ALA A 374 -17.96 -11.62 8.56
CA ALA A 374 -16.95 -11.71 7.50
C ALA A 374 -17.49 -12.46 6.26
N LEU A 375 -18.25 -13.53 6.45
CA LEU A 375 -18.84 -14.28 5.33
C LEU A 375 -19.89 -13.45 4.60
N ILE A 376 -20.87 -12.90 5.33
CA ILE A 376 -21.92 -12.07 4.74
C ILE A 376 -21.30 -10.83 4.08
N GLY A 377 -20.35 -10.19 4.74
CA GLY A 377 -19.65 -9.00 4.26
C GLY A 377 -18.82 -9.26 3.01
N SER A 378 -18.11 -10.39 2.92
CA SER A 378 -17.37 -10.77 1.70
C SER A 378 -18.30 -11.08 0.53
N VAL A 379 -19.39 -11.83 0.74
CA VAL A 379 -20.35 -12.18 -0.32
C VAL A 379 -21.11 -10.94 -0.81
N LEU A 380 -21.68 -10.15 0.11
CA LEU A 380 -22.39 -8.92 -0.24
C LEU A 380 -21.45 -7.88 -0.83
N GLY A 381 -20.24 -7.75 -0.29
CA GLY A 381 -19.23 -6.81 -0.79
C GLY A 381 -18.83 -7.11 -2.23
N ILE A 382 -18.44 -8.35 -2.53
CA ILE A 382 -18.13 -8.79 -3.90
C ILE A 382 -19.35 -8.64 -4.82
N GLY A 383 -20.55 -8.98 -4.33
CA GLY A 383 -21.80 -8.82 -5.08
C GLY A 383 -22.09 -7.36 -5.45
N ILE A 384 -21.94 -6.43 -4.49
CA ILE A 384 -22.13 -4.99 -4.71
C ILE A 384 -21.08 -4.45 -5.67
N LEU A 385 -19.81 -4.86 -5.54
CA LEU A 385 -18.74 -4.47 -6.47
C LEU A 385 -19.04 -4.92 -7.90
N CYS A 386 -19.48 -6.18 -8.09
CA CYS A 386 -19.88 -6.69 -9.40
C CYS A 386 -21.13 -5.98 -9.95
N LEU A 387 -22.11 -5.68 -9.09
CA LEU A 387 -23.31 -4.92 -9.48
C LEU A 387 -22.95 -3.50 -9.91
N PHE A 388 -22.05 -2.84 -9.19
CA PHE A 388 -21.54 -1.52 -9.53
C PHE A 388 -20.82 -1.52 -10.88
N SER A 389 -19.95 -2.52 -11.13
CA SER A 389 -19.30 -2.72 -12.42
C SER A 389 -20.30 -2.96 -13.56
N TRP A 390 -21.31 -3.77 -13.31
CA TRP A 390 -22.36 -4.02 -14.30
C TRP A 390 -23.13 -2.72 -14.62
N TRP A 391 -23.46 -1.93 -13.60
CA TRP A 391 -24.12 -0.64 -13.77
C TRP A 391 -23.22 0.41 -14.46
N MET A 392 -21.90 0.26 -14.36
CA MET A 392 -20.91 1.05 -15.11
C MET A 392 -20.87 0.70 -16.61
N GLY A 393 -21.44 -0.44 -17.02
CA GLY A 393 -21.45 -0.91 -18.41
C GLY A 393 -20.64 -2.17 -18.67
N MET A 394 -20.12 -2.83 -17.62
CA MET A 394 -19.46 -4.13 -17.76
C MET A 394 -20.47 -5.27 -17.94
N SER A 395 -20.10 -6.29 -18.69
CA SER A 395 -20.83 -7.56 -18.66
C SER A 395 -20.59 -8.28 -17.33
N VAL A 396 -21.62 -8.95 -16.80
CA VAL A 396 -21.60 -9.57 -15.46
C VAL A 396 -20.44 -10.56 -15.30
N TRP A 397 -20.19 -11.40 -16.31
CA TRP A 397 -19.12 -12.39 -16.25
C TRP A 397 -17.73 -11.73 -16.21
N VAL A 398 -17.50 -10.64 -16.95
CA VAL A 398 -16.23 -9.88 -16.91
C VAL A 398 -16.04 -9.23 -15.54
N ALA A 399 -17.09 -8.65 -14.96
CA ALA A 399 -17.03 -8.06 -13.63
C ALA A 399 -16.63 -9.09 -12.55
N ILE A 400 -17.24 -10.29 -12.59
CA ILE A 400 -16.90 -11.39 -11.68
C ILE A 400 -15.44 -11.82 -11.89
N SER A 401 -15.02 -12.07 -13.14
CA SER A 401 -13.64 -12.47 -13.44
C SER A 401 -12.62 -11.40 -13.00
N PHE A 402 -12.94 -10.12 -13.22
CA PHE A 402 -12.11 -8.99 -12.83
C PHE A 402 -11.85 -9.00 -11.33
N PHE A 403 -12.90 -9.06 -10.50
CA PHE A 403 -12.73 -9.04 -9.04
C PHE A 403 -12.11 -10.31 -8.49
N VAL A 404 -12.35 -11.48 -9.09
CA VAL A 404 -11.66 -12.72 -8.71
C VAL A 404 -10.15 -12.57 -8.91
N ILE A 405 -9.71 -12.13 -10.09
CA ILE A 405 -8.28 -11.90 -10.37
C ILE A 405 -7.73 -10.81 -9.45
N TYR A 406 -8.47 -9.71 -9.29
CA TYR A 406 -8.09 -8.60 -8.42
C TYR A 406 -7.82 -9.06 -6.99
N PHE A 407 -8.76 -9.77 -6.35
CA PHE A 407 -8.58 -10.22 -4.97
C PHE A 407 -7.47 -11.27 -4.83
N VAL A 408 -7.24 -12.11 -5.84
CA VAL A 408 -6.09 -13.03 -5.85
C VAL A 408 -4.77 -12.25 -5.85
N ILE A 409 -4.64 -11.23 -6.69
CA ILE A 409 -3.45 -10.36 -6.75
C ILE A 409 -3.29 -9.60 -5.42
N VAL A 410 -4.37 -9.05 -4.88
CA VAL A 410 -4.35 -8.33 -3.61
C VAL A 410 -3.94 -9.22 -2.44
N ILE A 411 -4.42 -10.47 -2.38
CA ILE A 411 -4.01 -11.46 -1.38
C ILE A 411 -2.51 -11.76 -1.52
N ALA A 412 -2.03 -11.93 -2.75
CA ALA A 412 -0.62 -12.13 -3.02
C ALA A 412 0.22 -10.93 -2.55
N ALA A 413 -0.18 -9.70 -2.87
CA ALA A 413 0.48 -8.46 -2.44
C ALA A 413 0.54 -8.36 -0.92
N THR A 414 -0.57 -8.67 -0.25
CA THR A 414 -0.68 -8.72 1.21
C THR A 414 0.28 -9.72 1.81
N ARG A 415 0.36 -10.96 1.27
CA ARG A 415 1.29 -11.97 1.77
C ARG A 415 2.74 -11.58 1.56
N MET A 416 3.10 -11.16 0.34
CA MET A 416 4.46 -10.75 -0.02
C MET A 416 4.96 -9.64 0.90
N ARG A 417 4.10 -8.65 1.18
CA ARG A 417 4.43 -7.57 2.11
C ARG A 417 4.56 -8.05 3.56
N ALA A 418 3.66 -8.90 4.04
CA ALA A 418 3.73 -9.43 5.40
C ALA A 418 4.97 -10.31 5.64
N GLU A 419 5.40 -11.06 4.63
CA GLU A 419 6.54 -11.98 4.70
C GLU A 419 7.88 -11.27 4.49
N LEU A 420 7.97 -10.45 3.44
CA LEU A 420 9.24 -9.88 2.96
C LEU A 420 9.43 -8.41 3.33
N GLY A 421 8.32 -7.67 3.48
CA GLY A 421 8.29 -6.20 3.53
C GLY A 421 9.20 -5.54 2.51
N PRO A 422 9.08 -5.90 1.22
CA PRO A 422 9.99 -5.39 0.20
C PRO A 422 9.86 -3.86 0.17
N PRO A 423 10.92 -3.10 -0.16
CA PRO A 423 10.85 -1.64 -0.19
C PRO A 423 9.71 -1.12 -1.07
N THR A 424 9.40 -1.86 -2.13
CA THR A 424 8.28 -1.66 -3.05
C THR A 424 7.78 -3.03 -3.53
N HIS A 425 6.47 -3.21 -3.69
CA HIS A 425 5.90 -4.32 -4.45
C HIS A 425 5.18 -3.76 -5.68
N ASP A 426 5.93 -3.71 -6.78
CA ASP A 426 5.52 -3.11 -8.04
C ASP A 426 4.87 -4.17 -8.94
N LEU A 427 3.63 -3.94 -9.34
CA LEU A 427 2.94 -4.68 -10.39
C LEU A 427 2.35 -3.71 -11.43
N TYR A 428 3.21 -2.80 -11.89
CA TYR A 428 2.81 -1.78 -12.84
C TYR A 428 2.27 -2.36 -14.15
N TYR A 429 1.03 -2.00 -14.49
CA TYR A 429 0.32 -2.43 -15.70
C TYR A 429 0.06 -3.94 -15.84
N GLU A 430 0.12 -4.77 -14.79
CA GLU A 430 -0.20 -6.20 -14.91
C GLU A 430 -1.48 -6.60 -14.15
N GLY A 431 -2.42 -5.66 -14.03
CA GLY A 431 -3.70 -5.87 -13.37
C GLY A 431 -4.69 -6.75 -14.15
N PRO A 432 -5.87 -7.02 -13.55
CA PRO A 432 -6.94 -7.79 -14.17
C PRO A 432 -7.38 -7.26 -15.54
N ASP A 433 -7.33 -5.94 -15.72
CA ASP A 433 -7.63 -5.23 -16.96
C ASP A 433 -6.75 -5.71 -18.12
N ARG A 434 -5.43 -5.77 -17.92
CA ARG A 434 -4.50 -6.25 -18.95
C ARG A 434 -4.58 -7.75 -19.13
N ILE A 435 -4.69 -8.52 -18.05
CA ILE A 435 -4.78 -9.99 -18.10
C ILE A 435 -6.01 -10.42 -18.90
N LEU A 436 -7.18 -9.82 -18.63
CA LEU A 436 -8.40 -10.12 -19.37
C LEU A 436 -8.31 -9.64 -20.83
N ALA A 437 -7.74 -8.45 -21.07
CA ALA A 437 -7.56 -7.92 -22.42
C ALA A 437 -6.61 -8.79 -23.28
N SER A 438 -5.53 -9.31 -22.69
CA SER A 438 -4.55 -10.16 -23.39
C SER A 438 -5.08 -11.57 -23.65
N LEU A 439 -5.83 -12.15 -22.71
CA LEU A 439 -6.38 -13.50 -22.84
C LEU A 439 -7.59 -13.57 -23.78
N ILE A 440 -8.52 -12.62 -23.66
CA ILE A 440 -9.82 -12.66 -24.36
C ILE A 440 -9.76 -11.87 -25.68
N GLY A 441 -8.95 -10.82 -25.71
CA GLY A 441 -8.86 -9.88 -26.81
C GLY A 441 -9.86 -8.72 -26.69
N THR A 442 -9.39 -7.53 -27.03
CA THR A 442 -10.14 -6.26 -26.92
C THR A 442 -11.45 -6.25 -27.71
N ARG A 443 -11.47 -6.87 -28.91
CA ARG A 443 -12.67 -6.93 -29.76
C ARG A 443 -13.81 -7.74 -29.12
N ARG A 444 -13.50 -8.83 -28.43
CA ARG A 444 -14.51 -9.70 -27.79
C ARG A 444 -15.02 -9.11 -26.49
N LEU A 445 -14.17 -8.40 -25.76
CA LEU A 445 -14.57 -7.65 -24.57
C LEU A 445 -15.51 -6.50 -24.92
N GLY A 446 -15.27 -5.83 -26.05
CA GLY A 446 -16.10 -4.71 -26.50
C GLY A 446 -15.87 -3.43 -25.68
N PRO A 447 -16.39 -2.30 -26.18
CA PRO A 447 -16.05 -0.97 -25.66
C PRO A 447 -16.52 -0.73 -24.22
N GLY A 448 -17.72 -1.18 -23.83
CA GLY A 448 -18.23 -0.97 -22.47
C GLY A 448 -17.34 -1.57 -21.37
N ASN A 449 -16.86 -2.81 -21.57
CA ASN A 449 -15.93 -3.45 -20.64
C ASN A 449 -14.56 -2.73 -20.60
N LEU A 450 -14.03 -2.31 -21.75
CA LEU A 450 -12.74 -1.62 -21.85
C LEU A 450 -12.78 -0.21 -21.25
N SER A 451 -13.89 0.51 -21.41
CA SER A 451 -14.11 1.81 -20.76
C SER A 451 -14.12 1.67 -19.24
N ALA A 452 -14.81 0.63 -18.72
CA ALA A 452 -14.81 0.35 -17.29
C ALA A 452 -13.44 -0.08 -16.74
N PHE A 453 -12.67 -0.88 -17.50
CA PHE A 453 -11.28 -1.21 -17.13
C PHE A 453 -10.42 0.05 -16.96
N THR A 454 -10.54 1.01 -17.89
CA THR A 454 -9.85 2.31 -17.79
C THR A 454 -10.28 3.06 -16.53
N LEU A 455 -11.57 3.04 -16.17
CA LEU A 455 -12.06 3.67 -14.94
C LEU A 455 -11.60 2.96 -13.66
N TYR A 456 -11.22 1.68 -13.73
CA TYR A 456 -10.59 0.96 -12.62
C TYR A 456 -9.06 1.06 -12.58
N PHE A 457 -8.45 1.82 -13.48
CA PHE A 457 -7.00 1.98 -13.49
C PHE A 457 -6.44 2.52 -12.16
N TRP A 458 -7.20 3.31 -11.40
CA TRP A 458 -6.78 3.78 -10.08
C TRP A 458 -6.68 2.69 -9.00
N ILE A 459 -7.23 1.48 -9.21
CA ILE A 459 -7.01 0.32 -8.33
C ILE A 459 -6.14 -0.77 -8.96
N THR A 460 -5.92 -0.73 -10.27
CA THR A 460 -5.15 -1.77 -10.98
C THR A 460 -3.80 -1.32 -11.50
N ARG A 461 -3.51 0.00 -11.52
CA ARG A 461 -2.24 0.54 -12.02
C ARG A 461 -1.05 -0.11 -11.34
N ASP A 462 -1.05 -0.09 -10.01
CA ASP A 462 0.00 -0.65 -9.17
C ASP A 462 -0.57 -0.91 -7.75
N TYR A 463 0.13 -1.72 -6.96
CA TYR A 463 -0.36 -2.20 -5.68
C TYR A 463 0.45 -1.67 -4.49
N ARG A 464 1.44 -0.78 -4.71
CA ARG A 464 2.38 -0.30 -3.67
C ARG A 464 1.71 0.31 -2.44
N CYS A 465 0.72 1.18 -2.63
CA CYS A 465 -0.05 1.80 -1.55
C CYS A 465 -1.38 1.10 -1.26
N HIS A 466 -1.48 -0.21 -1.50
CA HIS A 466 -2.74 -0.93 -1.35
C HIS A 466 -3.17 -1.08 0.13
N PRO A 467 -4.46 -0.91 0.48
CA PRO A 467 -4.95 -0.91 1.87
C PRO A 467 -4.87 -2.24 2.61
N MET A 468 -5.17 -3.37 1.95
CA MET A 468 -5.25 -4.69 2.60
C MET A 468 -3.96 -5.11 3.35
N PRO A 469 -2.74 -4.93 2.81
CA PRO A 469 -1.51 -5.11 3.59
C PRO A 469 -1.45 -4.30 4.89
N HIS A 470 -1.83 -3.02 4.86
CA HIS A 470 -1.82 -2.16 6.04
C HIS A 470 -2.91 -2.56 7.06
N GLN A 471 -4.05 -3.07 6.61
CA GLN A 471 -5.07 -3.64 7.48
C GLN A 471 -4.54 -4.88 8.22
N LEU A 472 -3.85 -5.79 7.52
CA LEU A 472 -3.23 -6.96 8.13
C LEU A 472 -2.11 -6.58 9.10
N GLU A 473 -1.27 -5.61 8.74
CA GLU A 473 -0.25 -5.04 9.62
C GLU A 473 -0.87 -4.45 10.90
N GLY A 474 -2.01 -3.76 10.77
CA GLY A 474 -2.79 -3.26 11.90
C GLY A 474 -3.21 -4.38 12.87
N PHE A 475 -3.74 -5.49 12.35
CA PHE A 475 -4.07 -6.67 13.17
C PHE A 475 -2.83 -7.29 13.85
N LYS A 476 -1.70 -7.34 13.15
CA LYS A 476 -0.44 -7.85 13.74
C LYS A 476 0.07 -6.93 14.85
N ILE A 477 -0.03 -5.62 14.67
CA ILE A 477 0.32 -4.62 15.67
C ILE A 477 -0.57 -4.77 16.91
N ALA A 478 -1.88 -4.95 16.73
CA ALA A 478 -2.82 -5.17 17.83
C ALA A 478 -2.45 -6.42 18.63
N GLU A 479 -2.18 -7.55 17.97
CA GLU A 479 -1.73 -8.79 18.61
C GLU A 479 -0.45 -8.58 19.43
N ARG A 480 0.60 -7.98 18.85
CA ARG A 480 1.89 -7.75 19.54
C ARG A 480 1.79 -6.77 20.71
N ALA A 481 0.91 -5.77 20.60
CA ALA A 481 0.68 -4.78 21.65
C ALA A 481 -0.29 -5.28 22.74
N GLY A 482 -0.88 -6.49 22.57
CA GLY A 482 -1.88 -7.05 23.48
C GLY A 482 -3.18 -6.25 23.49
N LEU A 483 -3.53 -5.62 22.38
CA LEU A 483 -4.78 -4.89 22.15
C LEU A 483 -5.84 -5.85 21.60
N GLY A 484 -7.12 -5.53 21.82
CA GLY A 484 -8.21 -6.23 21.12
C GLY A 484 -8.10 -5.98 19.62
N ASN A 485 -8.38 -7.01 18.81
CA ASN A 485 -8.41 -6.93 17.35
C ASN A 485 -9.65 -6.22 16.82
#